data_AF-A0A6V7JKY1-F1
#
_entry.id   AF-A0A6V7JKY1-F1
#
_cell.length_a   1.000
_cell.length_b   1.000
_cell.length_c   1.000
_cell.angle_alpha   90.00
_cell.angle_beta   90.00
_cell.angle_gamma   90.00
#
_symmetry.space_group_name_H-M   'P 1'
#
loop_
_entity.id
_entity.type
_entity.pdbx_description
1 polymer ?
#
loop_
_entity_poly.entity_id
_entity_poly.type
_entity_poly.pdbx_seq_one_letter_code
_entity_poly.pdbx_strand_id
1 'polypeptide(L)'
;MINVSANSNNENGENEAADDDEPLDDMPSESETSDVEHENELTTNSSGKIAPPTAIPNLRNTSIKIRRSEEIQNTLKGYCSATETEYLIPILDVSTRWNSTDNMSEVALRLGSALDLLWQNCAKVSQMKISPDEWSLPLQIHKFLSDFKRISTVLGGQHYITLPQFIVAFNLLVNKIRMTISKSDNEPDRDEVDEILLLASQTGRDKMLEHYRITNWLYCSALILDPRHKVETFSPSE
;
A
#
# COMPACT_ATOMS: atom_id res chain seq x y z
N MET A 1 59.30 49.30 12.31
CA MET A 1 60.60 49.28 11.62
C MET A 1 61.64 48.74 12.57
N ILE A 2 62.59 47.98 12.02
CA ILE A 2 63.72 47.26 12.63
C ILE A 2 63.41 45.78 12.91
N ASN A 3 64.16 44.99 12.15
CA ASN A 3 64.19 43.55 11.97
C ASN A 3 65.67 43.17 12.09
N VAL A 4 66.05 42.20 12.93
CA VAL A 4 67.34 41.47 12.91
C VAL A 4 67.10 40.16 13.71
N SER A 5 66.95 38.98 13.10
CA SER A 5 68.00 38.03 12.64
C SER A 5 68.95 37.59 13.79
N ALA A 6 69.40 36.35 13.96
CA ALA A 6 69.31 35.08 13.26
C ALA A 6 69.93 33.98 14.16
N ASN A 7 69.93 32.75 13.62
CA ASN A 7 70.75 31.56 13.91
C ASN A 7 70.20 30.51 14.89
N SER A 8 70.29 29.20 14.63
CA SER A 8 70.57 28.39 13.41
C SER A 8 70.73 26.92 13.85
N ASN A 9 70.35 25.99 12.96
CA ASN A 9 70.79 24.58 12.83
C ASN A 9 70.22 23.60 13.85
N ASN A 10 69.94 22.32 13.56
CA ASN A 10 69.94 21.38 12.42
C ASN A 10 69.08 20.20 12.99
N GLU A 11 68.44 19.26 12.31
CA GLU A 11 68.80 18.48 11.14
C GLU A 11 67.60 17.56 10.84
N ASN A 12 67.19 17.54 9.57
CA ASN A 12 66.98 16.34 8.75
C ASN A 12 66.08 15.18 9.22
N GLY A 13 65.01 14.99 8.45
CA GLY A 13 64.24 13.76 8.31
C GLY A 13 63.37 13.88 7.05
N GLU A 14 63.97 13.60 5.90
CA GLU A 14 63.32 13.47 4.59
C GLU A 14 62.35 12.28 4.55
N ASN A 15 61.31 12.42 3.71
CA ASN A 15 60.63 11.43 2.86
C ASN A 15 59.14 11.78 2.79
N GLU A 16 58.72 12.52 1.76
CA GLU A 16 58.31 12.04 0.42
C GLU A 16 56.87 11.52 0.39
N ALA A 17 56.17 12.04 -0.62
CA ALA A 17 54.76 11.90 -0.90
C ALA A 17 54.37 10.53 -1.44
N ALA A 18 53.13 10.12 -1.17
CA ALA A 18 52.33 9.36 -2.12
C ALA A 18 50.84 9.58 -1.79
N ASP A 19 50.09 10.04 -2.80
CA ASP A 19 48.68 9.70 -2.97
C ASP A 19 48.50 8.20 -2.69
N ASP A 20 47.42 7.84 -2.01
CA ASP A 20 46.69 6.63 -2.37
C ASP A 20 45.25 6.71 -1.87
N ASP A 21 44.40 6.37 -2.82
CA ASP A 21 42.95 6.36 -2.80
C ASP A 21 42.32 5.52 -1.67
N GLU A 22 41.05 5.83 -1.42
CA GLU A 22 40.15 5.35 -0.36
C GLU A 22 40.04 3.81 -0.20
N PRO A 23 39.28 3.37 0.83
CA PRO A 23 37.98 2.83 0.42
C PRO A 23 36.83 3.47 1.22
N LEU A 24 35.92 4.13 0.49
CA LEU A 24 34.56 4.37 0.92
C LEU A 24 33.89 3.01 1.18
N ASP A 25 33.35 2.86 2.39
CA ASP A 25 32.54 1.74 2.78
C ASP A 25 31.39 1.52 1.78
N ASP A 26 31.29 0.26 1.32
CA ASP A 26 30.25 -0.28 0.44
C ASP A 26 28.85 0.15 0.89
N MET A 27 28.27 1.13 0.17
CA MET A 27 26.82 1.24 0.05
C MET A 27 26.31 0.01 -0.72
N PRO A 28 25.39 -0.80 -0.16
CA PRO A 28 24.79 -1.87 -0.94
C PRO A 28 24.02 -1.25 -2.11
N SER A 29 24.44 -1.61 -3.32
CA SER A 29 23.76 -1.28 -4.56
C SER A 29 22.33 -1.81 -4.51
N GLU A 30 21.37 -0.93 -4.80
CA GLU A 30 20.01 -1.35 -5.13
C GLU A 30 20.11 -2.24 -6.37
N SER A 31 19.98 -3.55 -6.16
CA SER A 31 19.85 -4.49 -7.25
C SER A 31 18.56 -4.18 -8.00
N GLU A 32 18.71 -3.92 -9.30
CA GLU A 32 17.62 -3.98 -10.27
C GLU A 32 16.92 -5.33 -10.11
N THR A 33 15.77 -5.32 -9.45
CA THR A 33 14.87 -6.46 -9.47
C THR A 33 14.09 -6.35 -10.77
N SER A 34 14.44 -7.22 -11.70
CA SER A 34 13.71 -7.45 -12.93
C SER A 34 12.28 -7.87 -12.58
N ASP A 35 11.32 -7.03 -12.95
CA ASP A 35 9.89 -7.35 -12.91
C ASP A 35 9.60 -8.49 -13.89
N VAL A 36 9.68 -9.72 -13.40
CA VAL A 36 9.08 -10.88 -14.07
C VAL A 36 7.62 -10.94 -13.63
N GLU A 37 6.73 -10.46 -14.50
CA GLU A 37 5.28 -10.70 -14.40
C GLU A 37 5.05 -12.22 -14.36
N HIS A 38 4.87 -12.79 -13.16
CA HIS A 38 4.37 -14.15 -13.03
C HIS A 38 2.88 -14.16 -13.38
N GLU A 39 2.57 -14.67 -14.57
CA GLU A 39 1.24 -15.13 -14.93
C GLU A 39 0.82 -16.20 -13.92
N ASN A 40 -0.17 -15.90 -13.08
CA ASN A 40 -0.76 -16.89 -12.19
C ASN A 40 -1.58 -17.88 -13.03
N GLU A 41 -0.98 -19.04 -13.32
CA GLU A 41 -1.69 -20.21 -13.82
C GLU A 41 -2.76 -20.65 -12.80
N LEU A 42 -4.00 -20.71 -13.28
CA LEU A 42 -5.13 -21.28 -12.57
C LEU A 42 -4.89 -22.79 -12.40
N THR A 43 -4.73 -23.27 -11.17
CA THR A 43 -4.76 -24.72 -10.88
C THR A 43 -5.95 -25.05 -9.99
N THR A 44 -6.79 -25.94 -10.51
CA THR A 44 -7.88 -26.62 -9.81
C THR A 44 -7.30 -27.53 -8.73
N ASN A 45 -7.65 -27.32 -7.45
CA ASN A 45 -7.30 -28.25 -6.39
C ASN A 45 -8.55 -28.81 -5.71
N SER A 46 -8.77 -30.09 -5.97
CA SER A 46 -9.70 -30.95 -5.25
C SER A 46 -9.06 -31.40 -3.94
N SER A 47 -9.36 -30.68 -2.87
CA SER A 47 -9.18 -31.07 -1.47
C SER A 47 -9.97 -30.05 -0.67
N GLY A 48 -10.69 -30.44 0.38
CA GLY A 48 -11.62 -29.61 1.16
C GLY A 48 -10.98 -28.39 1.87
N LYS A 49 -10.37 -27.51 1.09
CA LYS A 49 -9.90 -26.16 1.40
C LYS A 49 -10.84 -25.21 0.67
N ILE A 50 -11.42 -24.34 1.46
CA ILE A 50 -12.18 -23.14 1.09
C ILE A 50 -11.55 -22.52 -0.18
N ALA A 51 -12.31 -22.44 -1.27
CA ALA A 51 -11.80 -21.93 -2.53
C ALA A 51 -11.53 -20.43 -2.37
N PRO A 52 -10.37 -19.91 -2.77
CA PRO A 52 -10.08 -18.49 -2.61
C PRO A 52 -11.11 -17.68 -3.42
N PRO A 53 -11.68 -16.61 -2.83
CA PRO A 53 -12.71 -15.84 -3.50
C PRO A 53 -12.14 -15.25 -4.80
N THR A 54 -12.82 -15.55 -5.91
CA THR A 54 -12.30 -15.26 -7.25
C THR A 54 -12.49 -13.80 -7.68
N ALA A 55 -13.28 -13.04 -6.92
CA ALA A 55 -13.66 -11.66 -7.24
C ALA A 55 -12.46 -10.73 -7.47
N ILE A 56 -11.49 -10.70 -6.55
CA ILE A 56 -10.34 -9.78 -6.67
C ILE A 56 -9.40 -10.17 -7.83
N PRO A 57 -9.00 -11.44 -8.00
CA PRO A 57 -8.28 -11.88 -9.19
C PRO A 57 -9.03 -11.56 -10.50
N ASN A 58 -10.35 -11.76 -10.53
CA ASN A 58 -11.19 -11.50 -11.70
C ASN A 58 -11.24 -10.00 -12.03
N LEU A 59 -11.36 -9.12 -11.03
CA LEU A 59 -11.27 -7.67 -11.22
C LEU A 59 -9.89 -7.25 -11.75
N ARG A 60 -8.81 -7.80 -11.18
CA ARG A 60 -7.45 -7.50 -11.62
C ARG A 60 -7.23 -7.90 -13.08
N ASN A 61 -7.61 -9.12 -13.43
CA ASN A 61 -7.45 -9.64 -14.79
C ASN A 61 -8.35 -8.91 -15.80
N THR A 62 -9.58 -8.56 -15.41
CA THR A 62 -10.49 -7.74 -16.23
C THR A 62 -9.86 -6.37 -16.50
N SER A 63 -9.34 -5.71 -15.47
CA SER A 63 -8.69 -4.40 -15.60
C SER A 63 -7.47 -4.45 -16.51
N ILE A 64 -6.64 -5.50 -16.40
CA ILE A 64 -5.50 -5.74 -17.30
C ILE A 64 -5.96 -5.88 -18.76
N LYS A 65 -6.96 -6.73 -19.02
CA LYS A 65 -7.47 -6.96 -20.38
C LYS A 65 -8.07 -5.69 -20.99
N ILE A 66 -8.82 -4.91 -20.21
CA ILE A 66 -9.35 -3.62 -20.68
C ILE A 66 -8.19 -2.68 -21.00
N ARG A 67 -7.21 -2.53 -20.11
CA ARG A 67 -6.07 -1.62 -20.31
C ARG A 67 -5.20 -1.98 -21.52
N ARG A 68 -5.06 -3.27 -21.83
CA ARG A 68 -4.27 -3.76 -22.97
C ARG A 68 -5.01 -3.71 -24.32
N SER A 69 -6.33 -3.51 -24.35
CA SER A 69 -7.13 -3.58 -25.60
C SER A 69 -8.00 -2.34 -25.81
N GLU A 70 -7.69 -1.56 -26.84
CA GLU A 70 -8.49 -0.40 -27.25
C GLU A 70 -9.93 -0.78 -27.64
N GLU A 71 -10.10 -1.93 -28.28
CA GLU A 71 -11.41 -2.48 -28.65
C GLU A 71 -12.31 -2.69 -27.41
N ILE A 72 -11.76 -3.30 -26.36
CA ILE A 72 -12.49 -3.54 -25.11
C ILE A 72 -12.78 -2.21 -24.40
N GLN A 73 -11.85 -1.25 -24.41
CA GLN A 73 -12.09 0.08 -23.83
C GLN A 73 -13.21 0.83 -24.53
N ASN A 74 -13.23 0.84 -25.86
CA ASN A 74 -14.28 1.50 -26.63
C ASN A 74 -15.63 0.83 -26.41
N THR A 75 -15.65 -0.49 -26.30
CA THR A 75 -16.84 -1.26 -25.94
C THR A 75 -17.34 -0.88 -24.53
N LEU A 76 -16.45 -0.81 -23.54
CA LEU A 76 -16.79 -0.39 -22.18
C LEU A 76 -17.31 1.05 -22.13
N LYS A 77 -16.73 1.98 -22.89
CA LYS A 77 -17.26 3.37 -23.04
C LYS A 77 -18.69 3.37 -23.56
N GLY A 78 -18.98 2.52 -24.55
CA GLY A 78 -20.33 2.31 -25.07
C GLY A 78 -21.30 1.84 -23.99
N TYR A 79 -20.91 0.85 -23.18
CA TYR A 79 -21.73 0.37 -22.08
C TYR A 79 -21.90 1.39 -20.95
N CYS A 80 -20.86 2.16 -20.62
CA CYS A 80 -20.97 3.26 -19.65
C CYS A 80 -22.00 4.30 -20.11
N SER A 81 -22.02 4.61 -21.41
CA SER A 81 -23.01 5.52 -22.00
C SER A 81 -24.43 4.94 -21.94
N ALA A 82 -24.58 3.62 -22.11
CA ALA A 82 -25.86 2.93 -22.04
C ALA A 82 -26.40 2.76 -20.60
N THR A 83 -25.53 2.67 -19.60
CA THR A 83 -25.90 2.53 -18.17
C THR A 83 -25.89 3.86 -17.43
N GLU A 84 -25.79 4.99 -18.13
CA GLU A 84 -25.67 6.34 -17.55
C GLU A 84 -24.57 6.44 -16.47
N THR A 85 -23.49 5.69 -16.66
CA THR A 85 -22.35 5.62 -15.73
C THR A 85 -21.19 6.45 -16.28
N GLU A 86 -20.51 7.19 -15.42
CA GLU A 86 -19.29 7.92 -15.82
C GLU A 86 -18.22 6.92 -16.28
N TYR A 87 -17.69 7.13 -17.49
CA TYR A 87 -16.58 6.30 -17.95
C TYR A 87 -15.32 6.61 -17.15
N LEU A 88 -14.86 5.61 -16.43
CA LEU A 88 -13.60 5.61 -15.71
C LEU A 88 -12.67 4.59 -16.35
N ILE A 89 -11.39 4.94 -16.47
CA ILE A 89 -10.39 3.98 -16.93
C ILE A 89 -10.12 3.01 -15.77
N PRO A 90 -10.26 1.68 -15.96
CA PRO A 90 -9.93 0.72 -14.92
C PRO A 90 -8.50 0.90 -14.42
N ILE A 91 -8.33 0.90 -13.11
CA ILE A 91 -7.03 1.08 -12.45
C ILE A 91 -6.37 -0.29 -12.26
N LEU A 92 -5.08 -0.36 -12.57
CA LEU A 92 -4.30 -1.58 -12.35
C LEU A 92 -3.91 -1.69 -10.88
N ASP A 93 -4.13 -2.88 -10.33
CA ASP A 93 -3.71 -3.23 -8.99
C ASP A 93 -2.23 -3.63 -8.99
N VAL A 94 -1.50 -3.13 -7.99
CA VAL A 94 -0.07 -3.31 -7.78
C VAL A 94 0.12 -3.94 -6.41
N SER A 95 0.65 -5.16 -6.38
CA SER A 95 0.75 -6.00 -5.18
C SER A 95 1.50 -5.36 -4.01
N THR A 96 2.43 -4.45 -4.29
CA THR A 96 3.27 -3.78 -3.28
C THR A 96 2.62 -2.55 -2.65
N ARG A 97 1.45 -2.09 -3.14
CA ARG A 97 0.81 -0.85 -2.68
C ARG A 97 -0.69 -1.04 -2.48
N TRP A 98 -1.12 -1.08 -1.22
CA TRP A 98 -2.54 -1.20 -0.87
C TRP A 98 -3.44 -0.13 -1.50
N ASN A 99 -2.91 1.06 -1.81
CA ASN A 99 -3.67 2.15 -2.44
C ASN A 99 -4.16 1.77 -3.84
N SER A 100 -3.40 0.95 -4.56
CA SER A 100 -3.78 0.51 -5.91
C SER A 100 -4.95 -0.47 -5.86
N THR A 101 -4.98 -1.38 -4.88
CA THR A 101 -6.09 -2.32 -4.66
C THR A 101 -7.37 -1.57 -4.28
N ASP A 102 -7.26 -0.56 -3.40
CA ASP A 102 -8.39 0.31 -3.05
C ASP A 102 -8.95 1.05 -4.27
N ASN A 103 -8.06 1.70 -5.04
CA ASN A 103 -8.43 2.42 -6.25
C ASN A 103 -9.08 1.51 -7.31
N MET A 104 -8.54 0.32 -7.53
CA MET A 104 -9.12 -0.67 -8.46
C MET A 104 -10.53 -1.05 -8.00
N SER A 105 -10.70 -1.34 -6.71
CA SER A 105 -11.99 -1.73 -6.14
C SER A 105 -13.01 -0.59 -6.23
N GLU A 106 -12.61 0.64 -5.90
CA GLU A 106 -13.43 1.84 -6.00
C GLU A 106 -13.94 2.06 -7.44
N VAL A 107 -13.03 2.01 -8.44
CA VAL A 107 -13.40 2.19 -9.85
C VAL A 107 -14.28 1.05 -10.35
N ALA A 108 -13.98 -0.20 -9.97
CA ALA A 108 -14.78 -1.35 -10.34
C ALA A 108 -16.21 -1.25 -9.80
N LEU A 109 -16.38 -0.83 -8.54
CA LEU A 109 -17.70 -0.63 -7.91
C LEU A 109 -18.51 0.46 -8.63
N ARG A 110 -17.86 1.55 -9.07
CA ARG A 110 -18.53 2.61 -9.85
C ARG A 110 -18.93 2.13 -11.24
N LEU A 111 -18.11 1.29 -11.87
CA LEU A 111 -18.36 0.75 -13.21
C LEU A 111 -19.24 -0.51 -13.21
N GLY A 112 -19.72 -0.98 -12.05
CA GLY A 112 -20.32 -2.31 -11.88
C GLY A 112 -21.31 -2.72 -12.98
N SER A 113 -22.32 -1.88 -13.25
CA SER A 113 -23.33 -2.16 -14.28
C SER A 113 -22.76 -2.22 -15.71
N ALA A 114 -21.78 -1.36 -16.02
CA ALA A 114 -21.11 -1.36 -17.32
C ALA A 114 -20.18 -2.58 -17.48
N LEU A 115 -19.52 -3.01 -16.40
CA LEU A 115 -18.71 -4.22 -16.36
C LEU A 115 -19.58 -5.48 -16.52
N ASP A 116 -20.75 -5.51 -15.91
CA ASP A 116 -21.71 -6.62 -16.07
C ASP A 116 -22.14 -6.79 -17.53
N LEU A 117 -22.43 -5.69 -18.23
CA LEU A 117 -22.72 -5.73 -19.66
C LEU A 117 -21.51 -6.16 -20.48
N LEU A 118 -20.33 -5.67 -20.13
CA LEU A 118 -19.09 -6.06 -20.80
C LEU A 118 -18.83 -7.56 -20.69
N TRP A 119 -18.97 -8.14 -19.51
CA TRP A 119 -18.79 -9.58 -19.29
C TRP A 119 -19.84 -10.42 -20.02
N GLN A 120 -21.08 -9.94 -20.14
CA GLN A 120 -22.13 -10.65 -20.86
C GLN A 120 -21.92 -10.68 -22.38
N ASN A 121 -21.32 -9.62 -22.95
CA ASN A 121 -21.28 -9.42 -24.39
C ASN A 121 -19.87 -9.56 -25.00
N CYS A 122 -18.81 -9.58 -24.18
CA CYS A 122 -17.44 -9.72 -24.65
C CYS A 122 -16.83 -11.07 -24.24
N ALA A 123 -16.72 -11.99 -25.20
CA ALA A 123 -16.16 -13.33 -24.98
C ALA A 123 -14.72 -13.30 -24.42
N LYS A 124 -13.95 -12.22 -24.63
CA LYS A 124 -12.57 -12.10 -24.13
C LYS A 124 -12.50 -11.97 -22.62
N VAL A 125 -13.54 -11.44 -21.97
CA VAL A 125 -13.59 -11.17 -20.52
C VAL A 125 -14.76 -11.87 -19.83
N SER A 126 -15.64 -12.55 -20.55
CA SER A 126 -16.82 -13.21 -19.99
C SER A 126 -16.51 -14.23 -18.89
N GLN A 127 -15.39 -14.96 -19.00
CA GLN A 127 -14.96 -15.91 -17.95
C GLN A 127 -14.53 -15.26 -16.63
N MET A 128 -14.37 -13.93 -16.60
CA MET A 128 -13.96 -13.15 -15.40
C MET A 128 -15.16 -12.47 -14.74
N LYS A 129 -16.38 -12.89 -15.10
CA LYS A 129 -17.60 -12.33 -14.53
C LYS A 129 -17.64 -12.58 -13.02
N ILE A 130 -18.01 -11.55 -12.28
CA ILE A 130 -18.23 -11.61 -10.85
C ILE A 130 -19.73 -11.72 -10.61
N SER A 131 -20.13 -12.64 -9.74
CA SER A 131 -21.54 -12.80 -9.38
C SER A 131 -22.02 -11.66 -8.45
N PRO A 132 -23.33 -11.38 -8.39
CA PRO A 132 -23.88 -10.37 -7.48
C PRO A 132 -23.44 -10.53 -6.02
N ASP A 133 -23.34 -11.77 -5.54
CA ASP A 133 -22.96 -12.05 -4.15
C ASP A 133 -21.46 -11.83 -3.90
N GLU A 134 -20.62 -12.08 -4.90
CA GLU A 134 -19.17 -11.88 -4.83
C GLU A 134 -18.75 -10.40 -4.83
N TRP A 135 -19.64 -9.47 -5.20
CA TRP A 135 -19.39 -8.03 -5.10
C TRP A 135 -19.26 -7.53 -3.66
N SER A 136 -19.72 -8.32 -2.68
CA SER A 136 -19.52 -8.03 -1.26
C SER A 136 -18.04 -7.90 -0.92
N LEU A 137 -17.18 -8.77 -1.45
CA LEU A 137 -15.76 -8.79 -1.11
C LEU A 137 -15.01 -7.52 -1.57
N PRO A 138 -15.04 -7.09 -2.85
CA PRO A 138 -14.44 -5.82 -3.27
C PRO A 138 -14.98 -4.61 -2.50
N LEU A 139 -16.26 -4.62 -2.14
CA LEU A 139 -16.87 -3.56 -1.32
C LEU A 139 -16.29 -3.53 0.09
N GLN A 140 -16.17 -4.68 0.75
CA GLN A 140 -15.60 -4.78 2.09
C GLN A 140 -14.10 -4.40 2.08
N ILE A 141 -13.34 -4.86 1.08
CA ILE A 141 -11.92 -4.50 0.90
C ILE A 141 -11.76 -2.99 0.70
N HIS A 142 -12.56 -2.37 -0.17
CA HIS A 142 -12.53 -0.92 -0.38
C HIS A 142 -12.82 -0.16 0.93
N LYS A 143 -13.85 -0.56 1.68
CA LYS A 143 -14.15 0.04 2.98
C LYS A 143 -12.97 -0.04 3.93
N PHE A 144 -12.31 -1.21 4.02
CA PHE A 144 -11.16 -1.41 4.90
C PHE A 144 -9.93 -0.60 4.46
N LEU A 145 -9.58 -0.62 3.17
CA LEU A 145 -8.38 0.03 2.66
C LEU A 145 -8.52 1.56 2.52
N SER A 146 -9.73 2.09 2.42
CA SER A 146 -9.99 3.53 2.31
C SER A 146 -9.36 4.34 3.44
N ASP A 147 -9.32 3.80 4.67
CA ASP A 147 -8.66 4.45 5.80
C ASP A 147 -7.14 4.49 5.67
N PHE A 148 -6.54 3.38 5.20
CA PHE A 148 -5.10 3.29 4.95
C PHE A 148 -4.69 4.29 3.87
N LYS A 149 -5.49 4.38 2.79
CA LYS A 149 -5.30 5.36 1.73
C LYS A 149 -5.37 6.78 2.27
N ARG A 150 -6.44 7.13 3.01
CA ARG A 150 -6.60 8.46 3.59
C ARG A 150 -5.43 8.84 4.50
N ILE A 151 -5.03 7.94 5.41
CA ILE A 151 -3.91 8.20 6.33
C ILE A 151 -2.60 8.34 5.58
N SER A 152 -2.30 7.43 4.64
CA SER A 152 -1.05 7.48 3.86
C SER A 152 -0.96 8.71 2.97
N THR A 153 -2.09 9.19 2.41
CA THR A 153 -2.13 10.46 1.66
C THR A 153 -1.80 11.65 2.55
N VAL A 154 -2.33 11.70 3.78
CA VAL A 154 -2.02 12.77 4.73
C VAL A 154 -0.55 12.70 5.18
N LEU A 155 -0.08 11.53 5.59
CA LEU A 155 1.29 11.37 6.08
C LEU A 155 2.36 11.53 4.99
N GLY A 156 2.01 11.22 3.73
CA GLY A 156 2.86 11.42 2.56
C GLY A 156 2.92 12.86 2.05
N GLY A 157 2.24 13.81 2.71
CA GLY A 157 2.30 15.22 2.37
C GLY A 157 3.72 15.78 2.47
N GLN A 158 4.15 16.54 1.46
CA GLN A 158 5.51 17.11 1.40
C GLN A 158 5.57 18.59 1.82
N HIS A 159 4.42 19.26 1.94
CA HIS A 159 4.34 20.70 2.23
C HIS A 159 4.11 21.03 3.71
N TYR A 160 4.09 20.03 4.58
CA TYR A 160 3.91 20.20 6.02
C TYR A 160 4.60 19.07 6.79
N ILE A 161 4.90 19.33 8.06
CA ILE A 161 5.57 18.37 8.93
C ILE A 161 4.56 17.30 9.36
N THR A 162 4.74 16.07 8.86
CA THR A 162 3.88 14.91 9.13
C THR A 162 4.48 13.95 10.15
N LEU A 163 5.78 14.04 10.42
CA LEU A 163 6.50 13.09 11.29
C LEU A 163 5.89 12.96 12.71
N PRO A 164 5.50 14.04 13.41
CA PRO A 164 4.81 13.94 14.70
C PRO A 164 3.44 13.25 14.60
N GLN A 165 2.75 13.40 13.48
CA GLN A 165 1.41 12.84 13.27
C GLN A 165 1.45 11.32 13.05
N PHE A 166 2.61 10.76 12.69
CA PHE A 166 2.77 9.34 12.38
C PHE A 166 2.29 8.44 13.52
N ILE A 167 2.73 8.69 14.76
CA ILE A 167 2.36 7.86 15.92
C ILE A 167 0.85 7.93 16.17
N VAL A 168 0.27 9.14 16.11
CA VAL A 168 -1.17 9.34 16.30
C VAL A 168 -1.96 8.61 15.22
N ALA A 169 -1.59 8.79 13.95
CA ALA A 169 -2.24 8.16 12.82
C ALA A 169 -2.11 6.62 12.84
N PHE A 170 -0.94 6.11 13.22
CA PHE A 170 -0.70 4.68 13.38
C PHE A 170 -1.60 4.08 14.47
N ASN A 171 -1.67 4.72 15.64
CA ASN A 171 -2.52 4.27 16.75
C ASN A 171 -4.00 4.32 16.38
N LEU A 172 -4.45 5.37 15.68
CA LEU A 172 -5.81 5.47 15.15
C LEU A 172 -6.15 4.30 14.21
N LEU A 173 -5.23 3.97 13.30
CA LEU A 173 -5.42 2.88 12.35
C LEU A 173 -5.47 1.52 13.05
N VAL A 174 -4.54 1.24 13.95
CA VAL A 174 -4.54 0.00 14.74
C VAL A 174 -5.80 -0.14 15.58
N ASN A 175 -6.24 0.94 16.24
CA ASN A 175 -7.49 0.93 17.01
C ASN A 175 -8.70 0.68 16.13
N LYS A 176 -8.74 1.27 14.93
CA LYS A 176 -9.82 1.01 13.97
C LYS A 176 -9.83 -0.46 13.53
N ILE A 177 -8.68 -1.05 13.23
CA ILE A 177 -8.60 -2.47 12.88
C ILE A 177 -9.07 -3.35 14.04
N ARG A 178 -8.66 -3.04 15.28
CA ARG A 178 -9.14 -3.76 16.48
C ARG A 178 -10.66 -3.67 16.63
N MET A 179 -11.24 -2.49 16.44
CA MET A 179 -12.69 -2.30 16.49
C MET A 179 -13.40 -3.10 15.39
N THR A 180 -12.87 -3.14 14.18
CA THR A 180 -13.42 -3.94 13.09
C THR A 180 -13.39 -5.43 13.44
N ILE A 181 -12.25 -5.94 13.91
CA ILE A 181 -12.10 -7.35 14.36
C ILE A 181 -13.12 -7.68 15.46
N SER A 182 -13.21 -6.83 16.49
CA SER A 182 -14.16 -7.06 17.59
C SER A 182 -15.62 -7.02 17.15
N LYS A 183 -15.98 -6.20 16.15
CA LYS A 183 -17.35 -6.19 15.60
C LYS A 183 -17.64 -7.49 14.87
N SER A 184 -16.74 -7.90 13.96
CA SER A 184 -16.88 -9.14 13.20
C SER A 184 -16.86 -10.39 14.09
N ASP A 185 -16.14 -10.38 15.22
CA ASP A 185 -16.15 -11.51 16.17
C ASP A 185 -17.47 -11.68 16.93
N ASN A 186 -18.24 -10.60 17.07
CA ASN A 186 -19.53 -10.61 17.77
C ASN A 186 -20.72 -10.87 16.85
N GLU A 187 -20.52 -10.99 15.54
CA GLU A 187 -21.59 -11.27 14.58
C GLU A 187 -21.93 -12.78 14.59
N PRO A 188 -23.20 -13.14 14.83
CA PRO A 188 -23.62 -14.55 14.99
C PRO A 188 -23.80 -15.31 13.66
N ASP A 189 -23.78 -14.61 12.52
CA ASP A 189 -24.00 -15.18 11.19
C ASP A 189 -22.89 -14.68 10.25
N ARG A 190 -21.70 -15.29 10.39
CA ARG A 190 -20.52 -14.96 9.57
C ARG A 190 -20.55 -15.77 8.28
N ASP A 191 -20.38 -15.09 7.16
CA ASP A 191 -20.16 -15.77 5.89
C ASP A 191 -18.66 -16.13 5.70
N GLU A 192 -18.37 -16.88 4.64
CA GLU A 192 -17.00 -17.28 4.27
C GLU A 192 -16.09 -16.06 3.98
N VAL A 193 -16.66 -14.98 3.44
CA VAL A 193 -15.95 -13.75 3.11
C VAL A 193 -15.54 -13.02 4.39
N ASP A 194 -16.41 -13.00 5.40
CA ASP A 194 -16.19 -12.38 6.70
C ASP A 194 -15.07 -13.09 7.46
N GLU A 195 -15.01 -14.43 7.41
CA GLU A 195 -13.90 -15.19 8.02
C GLU A 195 -12.55 -14.86 7.37
N ILE A 196 -12.51 -14.79 6.04
CA ILE A 196 -11.29 -14.42 5.29
C ILE A 196 -10.85 -13.00 5.65
N LEU A 197 -11.79 -12.05 5.68
CA LEU A 197 -11.51 -10.65 6.00
C LEU A 197 -11.07 -10.46 7.45
N LEU A 198 -11.65 -11.22 8.38
CA LEU A 198 -11.26 -11.24 9.78
C LEU A 198 -9.82 -11.72 9.93
N LEU A 199 -9.46 -12.85 9.33
CA LEU A 199 -8.10 -13.39 9.36
C LEU A 199 -7.10 -12.44 8.70
N ALA A 200 -7.47 -11.85 7.55
CA ALA A 200 -6.65 -10.86 6.87
C ALA A 200 -6.43 -9.60 7.72
N SER A 201 -7.47 -9.13 8.41
CA SER A 201 -7.41 -7.98 9.32
C SER A 201 -6.52 -8.25 10.54
N GLN A 202 -6.63 -9.44 11.14
CA GLN A 202 -5.77 -9.87 12.24
C GLN A 202 -4.31 -9.96 11.81
N THR A 203 -4.05 -10.60 10.67
CA THR A 203 -2.70 -10.70 10.09
C THR A 203 -2.12 -9.32 9.77
N GLY A 204 -2.91 -8.43 9.19
CA GLY A 204 -2.52 -7.05 8.89
C GLY A 204 -2.16 -6.26 10.15
N ARG A 205 -2.99 -6.33 11.19
CA ARG A 205 -2.72 -5.72 12.49
C ARG A 205 -1.41 -6.22 13.09
N ASP A 206 -1.19 -7.53 13.08
CA ASP A 206 -0.03 -8.14 13.72
C ASP A 206 1.27 -7.73 13.00
N LYS A 207 1.28 -7.72 11.67
CA LYS A 207 2.38 -7.17 10.87
C LYS A 207 2.62 -5.69 11.15
N MET A 208 1.56 -4.88 11.25
CA MET A 208 1.72 -3.47 11.61
C MET A 208 2.38 -3.31 12.98
N LEU A 209 1.94 -4.06 13.99
CA LEU A 209 2.50 -4.00 15.34
C LEU A 209 3.95 -4.49 15.41
N GLU A 210 4.31 -5.49 14.60
CA GLU A 210 5.67 -5.96 14.45
C GLU A 210 6.60 -4.83 13.94
N HIS A 211 6.22 -4.17 12.84
CA HIS A 211 6.98 -3.02 12.33
C HIS A 211 6.99 -1.83 13.30
N TYR A 212 5.91 -1.62 14.04
CA TYR A 212 5.84 -0.55 15.03
C TYR A 212 6.86 -0.70 16.16
N ARG A 213 7.20 -1.94 16.56
CA ARG A 213 8.23 -2.18 17.59
C ARG A 213 9.62 -1.76 17.15
N ILE A 214 9.86 -1.68 15.85
CA ILE A 214 11.13 -1.28 15.23
C ILE A 214 11.17 0.25 15.02
N THR A 215 10.09 0.96 15.37
CA THR A 215 9.96 2.41 15.14
C THR A 215 11.10 3.19 15.81
N ASN A 216 11.69 4.11 15.04
CA ASN A 216 12.81 4.94 15.46
C ASN A 216 12.40 5.91 16.59
N TRP A 217 13.25 6.09 17.60
CA TRP A 217 13.06 7.08 18.68
C TRP A 217 12.78 8.50 18.16
N LEU A 218 13.22 8.80 16.93
CA LEU A 218 12.97 10.06 16.23
C LEU A 218 11.47 10.39 16.09
N TYR A 219 10.61 9.39 15.86
CA TYR A 219 9.16 9.60 15.79
C TYR A 219 8.59 10.06 17.15
N CYS A 220 9.07 9.47 18.25
CA CYS A 220 8.67 9.85 19.60
C CYS A 220 9.16 11.26 19.94
N SER A 221 10.40 11.60 19.60
CA SER A 221 10.96 12.94 19.78
C SER A 221 10.16 13.98 19.02
N ALA A 222 9.83 13.71 17.75
CA ALA A 222 9.02 14.60 16.93
C ALA A 222 7.62 14.83 17.54
N LEU A 223 6.99 13.79 18.07
CA LEU A 223 5.69 13.88 18.75
C LEU A 223 5.76 14.71 20.05
N ILE A 224 6.79 14.51 20.89
CA ILE A 224 6.98 15.26 22.14
C ILE A 224 7.16 16.76 21.86
N LEU A 225 7.87 17.08 20.78
CA LEU A 225 8.14 18.45 20.36
C LEU A 225 6.93 19.10 19.66
N ASP A 226 5.92 18.33 19.27
CA ASP A 226 4.71 18.87 18.64
C ASP A 226 3.67 19.31 19.69
N PRO A 227 3.43 20.62 19.86
CA PRO A 227 2.49 21.11 20.85
C PRO A 227 1.04 20.69 20.55
N ARG A 228 0.71 20.34 19.30
CA ARG A 228 -0.68 20.03 18.87
C ARG A 228 -1.23 18.76 19.50
N HIS A 229 -0.37 17.81 19.85
CA HIS A 229 -0.77 16.49 20.32
C HIS A 229 -0.49 16.25 21.81
N LYS A 230 0.04 17.27 22.50
CA LYS A 230 0.57 17.12 23.86
C LYS A 230 -0.51 16.77 24.90
N VAL A 231 -1.70 17.35 24.78
CA VAL A 231 -2.82 17.08 25.70
C VAL A 231 -3.40 15.70 25.44
N GLU A 232 -3.73 15.35 24.20
CA GLU A 232 -4.36 14.05 23.89
C GLU A 232 -3.43 12.85 24.10
N THR A 233 -2.12 13.01 23.86
CA THR A 233 -1.17 11.90 23.91
C THR A 233 -0.66 11.61 25.32
N PHE A 234 -0.46 12.64 26.14
CA PHE A 234 0.22 12.52 27.44
C PHE A 234 -0.68 12.83 28.64
N SER A 235 -1.98 13.07 28.42
CA SER A 235 -2.91 13.12 29.55
C SER A 235 -3.00 11.73 30.16
N PRO A 236 -2.86 11.60 31.50
CA PRO A 236 -3.11 10.34 32.16
C PRO A 236 -4.57 9.93 31.88
N SER A 237 -4.76 8.69 31.44
CA SER A 237 -6.09 8.08 31.37
C SER A 237 -6.68 8.06 32.78
N GLU A 238 -7.75 8.84 33.01
CA GLU A 238 -8.57 8.75 34.23
C GLU A 238 -9.23 7.36 34.36
#